data_AF-A0A9E9LC25-F1
#
_entry.id   AF-A0A9E9LC25-F1
#
_cell.length_a   1.000
_cell.length_b   1.000
_cell.length_c   1.000
_cell.angle_alpha   90.00
_cell.angle_beta   90.00
_cell.angle_gamma   90.00
#
_symmetry.space_group_name_H-M   'P 1'
#
loop_
_entity.id
_entity.type
_entity.pdbx_description
1 polymer ?
#
loop_
_entity_poly.entity_id
_entity_poly.type
_entity_poly.pdbx_seq_one_letter_code
_entity_poly.pdbx_strand_id
1 'polypeptide(L)'
;MAKRIIPLVPKQIDNAKPKDSTYTLFDGSGLYLEIAPTGSKLWRMKAKLNGKAMRLSFGKYPDISLAQARKKRDEARKLIAEGIDPREEKESTYRGRKGQNGTYL
;
A
#
# COMPACT_ATOMS: atom_id res chain seq x y z
N MET A 1 -8.35 24.35 1.77
CA MET A 1 -8.99 23.45 2.76
C MET A 1 -8.33 22.08 2.70
N ALA A 2 -8.02 21.44 3.83
CA ALA A 2 -7.43 20.10 3.83
C ALA A 2 -8.48 19.06 3.38
N LYS A 3 -8.18 18.25 2.37
CA LYS A 3 -9.08 17.20 1.89
C LYS A 3 -9.17 16.10 2.96
N ARG A 4 -10.36 15.88 3.53
CA ARG A 4 -10.60 14.81 4.50
C ARG A 4 -10.52 13.46 3.79
N ILE A 5 -9.63 12.59 4.25
CA ILE A 5 -9.56 11.20 3.78
C ILE A 5 -10.59 10.39 4.57
N ILE A 6 -11.56 9.82 3.86
CA ILE A 6 -12.53 8.90 4.44
C ILE A 6 -11.93 7.49 4.34
N PRO A 7 -11.78 6.75 5.45
CA PRO A 7 -11.28 5.38 5.40
C PRO A 7 -12.12 4.50 4.48
N LEU A 8 -11.47 3.57 3.79
CA LEU A 8 -12.15 2.68 2.87
C LEU A 8 -13.04 1.70 3.64
N VAL A 9 -14.16 1.35 3.00
CA VAL A 9 -14.99 0.19 3.38
C VAL A 9 -14.87 -0.91 2.33
N PRO A 10 -15.05 -2.19 2.68
CA PRO A 10 -14.92 -3.32 1.74
C PRO A 10 -15.68 -3.13 0.43
N LYS A 11 -16.93 -2.65 0.53
CA LYS A 11 -17.79 -2.36 -0.64
C LYS A 11 -17.17 -1.39 -1.64
N GLN A 12 -16.41 -0.38 -1.18
CA GLN A 12 -15.74 0.56 -2.08
C GLN A 12 -14.58 -0.12 -2.83
N ILE A 13 -13.89 -1.05 -2.18
CA ILE A 13 -12.78 -1.81 -2.77
C ILE A 13 -13.30 -2.79 -3.81
N ASP A 14 -14.38 -3.51 -3.48
CA ASP A 14 -15.01 -4.48 -4.38
C ASP A 14 -15.52 -3.81 -5.65
N ASN A 15 -16.25 -2.70 -5.49
CA ASN A 15 -16.82 -1.94 -6.60
C ASN A 15 -15.79 -1.15 -7.42
N ALA A 16 -14.53 -1.09 -6.98
CA ALA A 16 -13.51 -0.35 -7.69
C ALA A 16 -13.12 -1.08 -8.99
N LYS A 17 -13.51 -0.48 -10.12
CA LYS A 17 -13.25 -1.00 -11.47
C LYS A 17 -11.94 -0.44 -12.04
N PRO A 18 -11.22 -1.18 -12.88
CA PRO A 18 -10.12 -0.62 -13.66
C PRO A 18 -10.60 0.58 -14.50
N LYS A 19 -9.69 1.52 -14.75
CA LYS A 19 -9.87 2.69 -15.62
C LYS A 19 -8.75 2.74 -16.63
N ASP A 20 -8.82 3.66 -17.58
CA ASP A 20 -7.79 3.85 -18.62
C ASP A 20 -6.41 4.20 -18.05
N SER A 21 -6.35 4.69 -16.80
CA SER A 21 -5.11 4.97 -16.09
C SER A 21 -5.15 4.49 -14.64
N THR A 22 -3.95 4.27 -14.08
CA THR A 22 -3.79 3.88 -12.68
C THR A 22 -4.34 4.97 -11.76
N TYR A 23 -5.18 4.58 -10.80
CA TYR A 23 -5.71 5.50 -9.81
C TYR A 23 -5.61 4.93 -8.39
N THR A 24 -5.81 5.80 -7.40
CA THR A 24 -5.62 5.45 -5.99
C THR A 24 -6.86 5.75 -5.16
N LEU A 25 -7.17 4.83 -4.25
CA LEU A 25 -8.20 4.99 -3.22
C LEU A 25 -7.51 5.08 -1.86
N PHE A 26 -7.59 6.22 -1.20
CA PHE A 26 -6.90 6.44 0.08
C PHE A 26 -7.70 5.88 1.25
N ASP A 27 -7.03 5.13 2.12
CA ASP A 27 -7.59 4.65 3.40
C ASP A 27 -7.22 5.57 4.57
N GLY A 28 -6.10 6.29 4.45
CA GLY A 28 -5.61 7.21 5.49
C GLY A 28 -4.26 6.77 6.07
N SER A 29 -3.62 7.69 6.80
CA SER A 29 -2.28 7.47 7.38
C SER A 29 -1.24 6.96 6.37
N GLY A 30 -1.33 7.46 5.14
CA GLY A 30 -0.45 7.08 4.04
C GLY A 30 -0.84 5.79 3.30
N LEU A 31 -1.75 4.95 3.83
CA LEU A 31 -2.24 3.74 3.18
C LEU A 31 -3.25 4.06 2.08
N TYR A 32 -3.11 3.37 0.95
CA TYR A 32 -4.03 3.45 -0.19
C TYR A 32 -4.04 2.16 -0.99
N LEU A 33 -5.12 1.94 -1.72
CA LEU A 33 -5.23 0.91 -2.74
C LEU A 33 -4.91 1.53 -4.11
N GLU A 34 -3.94 0.97 -4.80
CA GLU A 34 -3.60 1.32 -6.18
C GLU A 34 -4.30 0.36 -7.13
N ILE A 35 -4.98 0.90 -8.13
CA ILE A 35 -5.77 0.13 -9.09
C ILE A 35 -5.20 0.38 -10.47
N ALA A 36 -4.62 -0.66 -11.05
CA ALA A 36 -4.05 -0.62 -12.39
C ALA A 36 -5.15 -0.76 -13.47
N PRO A 37 -4.91 -0.29 -14.71
CA PRO A 37 -5.81 -0.53 -15.84
C PRO A 37 -6.08 -2.01 -16.11
N THR A 38 -5.12 -2.88 -15.77
CA THR A 38 -5.24 -4.35 -15.87
C THR A 38 -6.21 -4.95 -14.85
N GLY A 39 -6.72 -4.17 -13.90
CA GLY A 39 -7.61 -4.61 -12.81
C GLY A 39 -6.89 -5.13 -11.57
N SER A 40 -5.55 -5.17 -11.59
CA SER A 40 -4.77 -5.46 -10.38
C SER A 40 -4.98 -4.39 -9.31
N LYS A 41 -5.22 -4.84 -8.07
CA LYS A 41 -5.42 -4.00 -6.89
C LYS A 41 -4.29 -4.24 -5.90
N LEU A 42 -3.48 -3.22 -5.61
CA LEU A 42 -2.29 -3.33 -4.76
C LEU A 42 -2.37 -2.41 -3.55
N TRP A 43 -2.17 -2.96 -2.35
CA TRP A 43 -2.03 -2.17 -1.13
C TRP A 43 -0.65 -1.53 -1.06
N ARG A 44 -0.64 -0.20 -0.98
CA ARG A 44 0.59 0.59 -0.89
C ARG A 44 0.48 1.64 0.21
N MET A 45 1.62 2.07 0.72
CA MET A 45 1.71 3.16 1.69
C MET A 45 2.77 4.18 1.28
N LYS A 46 2.42 5.46 1.34
CA LYS A 46 3.36 6.58 1.25
C LYS A 46 3.78 6.97 2.67
N ALA A 47 5.07 7.02 2.91
CA ALA A 47 5.64 7.44 4.19
C ALA A 47 6.92 8.25 4.00
N LYS A 48 7.48 8.74 5.10
CA LYS A 48 8.80 9.38 5.11
C LYS A 48 9.61 8.79 6.26
N LEU A 49 10.87 8.48 6.00
CA LEU A 49 11.85 8.10 7.02
C LEU A 49 13.02 9.06 6.92
N ASN A 50 13.42 9.67 8.03
CA ASN A 50 14.53 10.64 8.08
C ASN A 50 14.40 11.73 7.00
N GLY A 51 13.18 12.26 6.80
CA GLY A 51 12.87 13.26 5.78
C GLY A 51 12.75 12.75 4.34
N LYS A 52 13.20 11.52 4.06
CA LYS A 52 13.18 10.91 2.73
C LYS A 52 11.84 10.22 2.46
N ALA A 53 11.20 10.57 1.35
CA ALA A 53 9.96 9.92 0.93
C ALA A 53 10.21 8.45 0.55
N MET A 54 9.33 7.58 1.02
CA MET A 54 9.33 6.16 0.71
C MET A 54 7.93 5.66 0.36
N ARG A 55 7.91 4.56 -0.39
CA ARG A 55 6.71 3.82 -0.74
C ARG A 55 6.85 2.37 -0.34
N LEU A 56 5.88 1.86 0.41
CA LEU A 56 5.79 0.47 0.83
C LEU A 56 4.71 -0.25 0.04
N SER A 57 4.90 -1.55 -0.17
CA SER A 57 3.94 -2.44 -0.81
C SER A 57 3.56 -3.53 0.19
N PHE A 58 2.27 -3.74 0.43
CA PHE A 58 1.79 -4.72 1.41
C PHE A 58 1.24 -6.00 0.79
N GLY A 59 0.98 -5.99 -0.52
CA GLY A 59 0.51 -7.13 -1.31
C GLY A 59 -0.68 -6.76 -2.20
N LYS A 60 -1.24 -7.76 -2.90
CA LYS A 60 -2.43 -7.60 -3.74
C LYS A 60 -3.71 -7.88 -2.95
N TYR A 61 -4.81 -7.24 -3.36
CA TYR A 61 -6.16 -7.63 -2.97
C TYR A 61 -6.67 -8.70 -3.97
N PRO A 62 -7.41 -9.74 -3.53
CA PRO A 62 -7.91 -10.00 -2.17
C PRO A 62 -6.96 -10.77 -1.23
N ASP A 63 -5.79 -11.24 -1.71
CA ASP A 63 -4.82 -12.01 -0.88
C ASP A 63 -4.50 -11.32 0.45
N ILE A 64 -4.42 -9.99 0.43
CA ILE A 64 -4.34 -9.15 1.62
C ILE A 64 -5.66 -8.37 1.72
N SER A 65 -6.41 -8.65 2.77
CA SER A 65 -7.62 -7.91 3.13
C SER A 65 -7.30 -6.48 3.59
N LEU A 66 -8.32 -5.61 3.60
CA LEU A 66 -8.19 -4.24 4.13
C LEU A 66 -7.70 -4.24 5.60
N ALA A 67 -8.21 -5.15 6.43
CA ALA A 67 -7.80 -5.26 7.82
C ALA A 67 -6.31 -5.64 7.97
N GLN A 68 -5.85 -6.61 7.18
CA GLN A 68 -4.44 -6.98 7.13
C GLN A 68 -3.57 -5.83 6.62
N ALA A 69 -4.02 -5.09 5.60
CA ALA A 69 -3.31 -3.92 5.09
C ALA A 69 -3.17 -2.81 6.14
N ARG A 70 -4.22 -2.55 6.94
CA ARG A 70 -4.19 -1.62 8.09
C ARG A 70 -3.23 -2.09 9.18
N LYS A 71 -3.23 -3.37 9.52
CA LYS A 71 -2.28 -3.95 10.49
C LYS A 71 -0.82 -3.73 10.03
N LYS A 72 -0.51 -4.08 8.78
CA LYS A 72 0.82 -3.87 8.19
C LYS A 72 1.23 -2.40 8.12
N ARG A 73 0.28 -1.49 7.86
CA ARG A 73 0.50 -0.04 7.94
C ARG A 73 0.92 0.36 9.35
N ASP A 74 0.21 -0.11 10.36
CA ASP A 74 0.48 0.27 11.75
C ASP A 74 1.83 -0.28 12.24
N GLU A 75 2.19 -1.51 11.85
CA GLU A 75 3.53 -2.09 12.05
C GLU A 75 4.61 -1.23 11.37
N ALA A 76 4.45 -0.92 10.08
CA ALA A 76 5.40 -0.09 9.34
C ALA A 76 5.56 1.32 9.94
N ARG A 77 4.48 1.91 10.47
CA ARG A 77 4.53 3.21 11.14
C ARG A 77 5.31 3.17 12.44
N LYS A 78 5.23 2.07 13.20
CA LYS A 78 6.04 1.90 14.42
C LYS A 78 7.52 1.86 14.08
N LEU A 79 7.91 1.05 13.10
CA LEU A 79 9.30 0.96 12.63
C LEU A 79 9.83 2.32 12.16
N ILE A 80 9.05 3.06 11.36
CA ILE A 80 9.43 4.39 10.89
C ILE A 80 9.60 5.37 12.06
N ALA A 81 8.75 5.30 13.09
CA ALA A 81 8.87 6.13 14.27
C ALA A 81 10.14 5.83 15.08
N GLU A 82 10.60 4.58 15.04
CA GLU A 82 11.87 4.13 15.62
C GLU A 82 13.09 4.41 14.72
N GLY A 83 12.88 5.00 13.53
CA GLY A 83 13.96 5.29 12.59
C GLY A 83 14.40 4.08 11.74
N ILE A 84 13.65 2.99 11.78
CA ILE A 84 13.92 1.73 11.09
C ILE A 84 13.21 1.72 9.73
N ASP A 85 13.89 1.25 8.66
CA ASP A 85 13.24 1.07 7.35
C ASP A 85 12.39 -0.22 7.34
N PRO A 86 11.05 -0.12 7.24
CA PRO A 86 10.18 -1.29 7.24
C PRO A 86 10.31 -2.17 5.98
N ARG A 87 11.05 -1.73 4.95
CA ARG A 87 11.37 -2.55 3.78
C ARG A 87 12.40 -3.64 4.10
N GLU A 88 13.35 -3.33 4.98
CA GLU A 88 14.44 -4.23 5.33
C GLU A 88 13.96 -5.37 6.24
N GLU A 89 13.02 -5.09 7.13
CA GLU A 89 12.37 -6.13 7.94
C GLU A 89 11.52 -7.07 7.08
N LYS A 90 10.80 -6.53 6.08
CA LYS A 90 9.89 -7.31 5.22
C LYS A 90 10.61 -8.26 4.24
N GLU A 91 11.87 -7.96 3.89
CA GLU A 91 12.73 -8.85 3.09
C GLU A 91 12.94 -10.22 3.78
N SER A 92 12.86 -10.28 5.11
CA SER A 92 12.97 -11.55 5.86
C SER A 92 11.83 -12.53 5.57
N THR A 93 10.62 -12.03 5.25
CA THR A 93 9.44 -12.87 4.97
C THR A 93 9.17 -13.07 3.47
N TYR A 94 9.75 -12.24 2.60
CA TYR A 94 9.45 -12.22 1.15
C TYR A 94 10.54 -12.80 0.23
N ARG A 95 11.71 -13.23 0.75
CA ARG A 95 12.72 -13.94 -0.07
C ARG A 95 12.21 -15.22 -0.75
N GLY A 96 11.03 -15.73 -0.38
CA GLY A 96 10.37 -16.86 -1.03
C GLY A 96 9.56 -16.56 -2.31
N ARG A 97 9.48 -15.32 -2.81
CA ARG A 97 8.64 -15.01 -4.00
C ARG A 97 9.25 -13.93 -4.91
N LYS A 98 10.49 -14.12 -5.35
CA LYS A 98 10.97 -13.44 -6.58
C LYS A 98 10.17 -13.95 -7.76
N GLY A 99 9.34 -13.09 -8.33
CA GLY A 99 8.51 -13.42 -9.49
C GLY A 99 7.74 -12.21 -10.03
N GLN A 100 8.45 -11.42 -10.83
CA GLN A 100 7.95 -10.69 -12.01
C GLN A 100 7.19 -9.35 -11.84
N ASN A 101 7.72 -8.38 -12.61
CA ASN A 101 7.08 -7.27 -13.32
C ASN A 101 6.96 -5.89 -12.67
N GLY A 102 7.66 -4.94 -13.29
CA GLY A 102 7.22 -3.54 -13.39
C GLY A 102 8.31 -2.49 -13.24
N THR A 103 9.22 -2.42 -14.20
CA THR A 103 10.04 -1.24 -14.52
C THR A 103 9.15 0.01 -14.59
N TYR A 104 9.53 1.06 -13.87
CA TYR A 104 9.03 2.40 -14.13
C TYR A 104 9.71 2.87 -15.41
N LEU A 105 8.93 2.95 -16.50
CA LEU A 105 9.22 3.89 -17.57
C LEU A 105 8.70 5.27 -17.12
#